data_AF-A0A1V4TTA5-F1
#
_entry.id   AF-A0A1V4TTA5-F1
#
_cell.length_a   1.000
_cell.length_b   1.000
_cell.length_c   1.000
_cell.angle_alpha   90.00
_cell.angle_beta   90.00
_cell.angle_gamma   90.00
#
_symmetry.space_group_name_H-M   'P 1'
#
loop_
_entity.id
_entity.type
_entity.pdbx_description
1 polymer ?
#
loop_
_entity_poly.entity_id
_entity_poly.type
_entity_poly.pdbx_seq_one_letter_code
_entity_poly.pdbx_strand_id
1 'polypeptide(L)'
;MKNRISLVVIGIIIISVIGLVYYGMTGVHGIGGATATENPTSAVPMNLIQQNTPQEKTPTPELLDKLRTLSFKNRFLFVHKWKFGPNPDEITLYAYAIKNESQIESLQGTRVQNYSIRIVRDTEFEKNQRNLTQKLTLLQQDPGYQIDHFYTVVDPFGNHPEDTIELWVVASTPENRKLDNTEMDGWKVRVYPMTPLPAESEKT
;
A
#
# COMPACT_ATOMS: atom_id res chain seq x y z
N MET A 1 0.65 18.68 -49.61
CA MET A 1 0.14 17.30 -49.73
C MET A 1 1.16 16.44 -50.44
N LYS A 2 1.86 15.56 -49.69
CA LYS A 2 2.59 14.40 -50.20
C LYS A 2 2.87 13.48 -49.00
N ASN A 3 1.99 12.49 -48.84
CA ASN A 3 2.12 11.40 -47.89
C ASN A 3 3.34 10.55 -48.23
N ARG A 4 4.15 10.21 -47.22
CA ARG A 4 5.01 9.04 -47.26
C ARG A 4 4.76 8.23 -45.99
N ILE A 5 3.91 7.22 -46.14
CA ILE A 5 3.70 6.14 -45.17
C ILE A 5 4.95 5.28 -45.24
N SER A 6 5.75 5.27 -44.18
CA SER A 6 6.89 4.37 -44.06
C SER A 6 6.45 3.13 -43.31
N LEU A 7 6.22 2.07 -44.09
CA LEU A 7 5.93 0.71 -43.66
C LEU A 7 7.27 0.03 -43.32
N VAL A 8 7.56 -0.25 -42.05
CA VAL A 8 8.67 -1.13 -41.65
C VAL A 8 8.13 -2.21 -40.73
N VAL A 9 7.70 -3.29 -41.38
CA VAL A 9 7.91 -4.72 -41.06
C VAL A 9 8.21 -5.07 -39.60
N ILE A 10 7.14 -5.45 -38.91
CA ILE A 10 6.94 -6.65 -38.08
C ILE A 10 8.20 -7.49 -37.78
N GLY A 11 8.66 -7.45 -36.52
CA GLY A 11 9.53 -8.45 -35.92
C GLY A 11 8.74 -9.32 -34.93
N ILE A 12 8.35 -10.50 -35.37
CA ILE A 12 7.80 -11.59 -34.55
C ILE A 12 8.98 -12.29 -33.84
N ILE A 13 8.97 -12.38 -32.51
CA ILE A 13 9.78 -13.35 -31.77
C ILE A 13 8.84 -14.31 -31.04
N ILE A 14 8.86 -15.54 -31.53
CA ILE A 14 8.16 -16.72 -31.05
C ILE A 14 9.05 -17.46 -30.03
N ILE A 15 8.46 -17.76 -28.87
CA ILE A 15 8.62 -18.95 -28.00
C ILE A 15 10.01 -19.34 -27.49
N SER A 16 10.10 -19.49 -26.16
CA SER A 16 10.82 -20.61 -25.54
C SER A 16 10.11 -21.02 -24.24
N VAL A 17 9.41 -22.15 -24.32
CA VAL A 17 8.95 -23.00 -23.21
C VAL A 17 9.95 -24.16 -23.09
N ILE A 18 9.98 -24.83 -21.92
CA ILE A 18 10.69 -26.09 -21.57
C ILE A 18 12.11 -25.83 -21.03
N GLY A 19 12.57 -26.39 -19.91
CA GLY A 19 12.12 -27.38 -18.91
C GLY A 19 12.94 -27.13 -17.62
N LEU A 20 12.88 -27.88 -16.52
CA LEU A 20 12.87 -29.33 -16.41
C LEU A 20 12.39 -29.71 -14.99
N VAL A 21 11.49 -30.68 -14.94
CA VAL A 21 11.33 -31.63 -13.83
C VAL A 21 12.51 -32.61 -13.91
N TYR A 22 13.24 -32.87 -12.82
CA TYR A 22 13.95 -34.13 -12.61
C TYR A 22 14.39 -34.30 -11.16
N TYR A 23 13.93 -35.39 -10.51
CA TYR A 23 14.64 -36.33 -9.61
C TYR A 23 13.56 -37.11 -8.84
N GLY A 24 13.49 -38.44 -8.83
CA GLY A 24 14.34 -39.45 -9.45
C GLY A 24 13.67 -40.82 -9.39
N MET A 25 14.00 -41.68 -10.36
CA MET A 25 13.76 -43.12 -10.31
C MET A 25 14.96 -43.82 -9.68
N THR A 26 14.70 -44.74 -8.74
CA THR A 26 15.35 -46.06 -8.56
C THR A 26 14.35 -46.88 -7.74
N GLY A 27 14.03 -48.15 -7.97
CA GLY A 27 14.59 -49.19 -8.81
C GLY A 27 13.65 -50.40 -8.79
N VAL A 28 14.10 -51.48 -9.40
CA VAL A 28 13.31 -52.53 -10.07
C VAL A 28 13.37 -53.88 -9.32
N HIS A 29 12.31 -54.68 -9.53
CA HIS A 29 12.15 -56.15 -9.39
C HIS A 29 12.09 -56.85 -8.01
N GLY A 30 11.01 -57.64 -7.85
CA GLY A 30 10.91 -58.77 -6.94
C GLY A 30 9.53 -59.44 -7.02
N ILE A 31 9.41 -60.51 -7.82
CA ILE A 31 8.25 -61.42 -7.86
C ILE A 31 8.35 -62.41 -6.69
N GLY A 32 7.24 -62.70 -6.00
CA GLY A 32 7.09 -63.97 -5.26
C GLY A 32 6.15 -63.95 -4.04
N GLY A 33 5.03 -64.67 -4.14
CA GLY A 33 4.60 -65.68 -3.14
C GLY A 33 3.81 -65.27 -1.89
N ALA A 34 2.68 -65.97 -1.68
CA ALA A 34 1.81 -66.09 -0.50
C ALA A 34 2.56 -66.24 0.85
N THR A 35 2.02 -65.96 2.05
CA THR A 35 0.73 -66.36 2.67
C THR A 35 0.37 -65.42 3.85
N ALA A 36 -0.88 -65.52 4.31
CA ALA A 36 -1.47 -64.87 5.49
C ALA A 36 -0.63 -65.02 6.78
N THR A 37 -0.69 -64.08 7.73
CA THR A 37 -1.62 -64.03 8.89
C THR A 37 -1.14 -62.93 9.88
N GLU A 38 -2.10 -62.34 10.61
CA GLU A 38 -1.99 -61.64 11.91
C GLU A 38 -1.59 -60.15 11.95
N ASN A 39 -2.62 -59.34 12.27
CA ASN A 39 -2.48 -58.03 12.91
C ASN A 39 -1.70 -58.15 14.22
N PRO A 40 -0.85 -57.16 14.49
CA PRO A 40 -1.07 -56.38 15.70
C PRO A 40 -1.26 -54.90 15.38
N THR A 41 -2.34 -54.32 15.93
CA THR A 41 -2.61 -52.89 15.95
C THR A 41 -1.42 -52.16 16.58
N SER A 42 -0.50 -51.69 15.74
CA SER A 42 0.58 -50.82 16.14
C SER A 42 0.02 -49.40 16.19
N ALA A 43 -0.11 -48.87 17.40
CA ALA A 43 -0.45 -47.46 17.62
C ALA A 43 0.65 -46.60 17.00
N VAL A 44 0.39 -46.06 15.81
CA VAL A 44 1.22 -45.02 15.21
C VAL A 44 1.09 -43.79 16.11
N PRO A 45 2.17 -43.26 16.71
CA PRO A 45 2.10 -41.96 17.35
C PRO A 45 1.73 -40.96 16.27
N MET A 46 0.54 -40.40 16.41
CA MET A 46 0.03 -39.30 15.60
C MET A 46 0.96 -38.12 15.87
N ASN A 47 2.04 -38.01 15.08
CA ASN A 47 2.77 -36.77 14.96
C ASN A 47 1.75 -35.73 14.54
N LEU A 48 1.35 -34.89 15.49
CA LEU A 48 0.65 -33.65 15.21
C LEU A 48 1.47 -32.97 14.12
N ILE A 49 0.94 -32.97 12.91
CA ILE A 49 1.23 -31.92 11.95
C ILE A 49 0.80 -30.66 12.69
N GLN A 50 1.75 -29.97 13.34
CA GLN A 50 1.58 -28.58 13.68
C GLN A 50 1.30 -27.89 12.35
N GLN A 51 0.02 -27.71 12.05
CA GLN A 51 -0.40 -26.67 11.14
C GLN A 51 0.22 -25.40 11.72
N ASN A 52 1.33 -24.97 11.13
CA ASN A 52 1.86 -23.63 11.31
C ASN A 52 0.82 -22.69 10.68
N THR A 53 -0.26 -22.46 11.40
CA THR A 53 -1.16 -21.33 11.17
C THR A 53 -0.26 -20.10 11.10
N PRO A 54 -0.33 -19.28 10.03
CA PRO A 54 0.47 -18.06 9.96
C PRO A 54 0.17 -17.26 11.22
N GLN A 55 1.16 -17.16 12.12
CA GLN A 55 1.04 -16.34 13.31
C GLN A 55 0.71 -14.94 12.82
N GLU A 56 -0.48 -14.46 13.17
CA GLU A 56 -0.92 -13.11 12.82
C GLU A 56 0.08 -12.13 13.43
N LYS A 57 0.87 -11.49 12.56
CA LYS A 57 1.89 -10.54 13.00
C LYS A 57 1.19 -9.24 13.34
N THR A 58 1.28 -8.84 14.58
CA THR A 58 0.81 -7.53 15.03
C THR A 58 2.00 -6.57 15.12
N PRO A 59 1.91 -5.34 14.58
CA PRO A 59 2.97 -4.35 14.75
C PRO A 59 3.09 -3.93 16.21
N THR A 60 4.33 -3.78 16.69
CA THR A 60 4.58 -3.14 17.97
C THR A 60 4.55 -1.61 17.82
N PRO A 61 4.19 -0.84 18.86
CA PRO A 61 4.24 0.62 18.81
C PRO A 61 5.63 1.17 18.45
N GLU A 62 6.69 0.51 18.93
CA GLU A 62 8.08 0.88 18.60
C GLU A 62 8.39 0.71 17.11
N LEU A 63 7.88 -0.36 16.48
CA LEU A 63 8.03 -0.57 15.05
C LEU A 63 7.34 0.54 14.26
N LEU A 64 6.09 0.87 14.60
CA LEU A 64 5.32 1.94 13.96
C LEU A 64 6.02 3.29 14.06
N ASP A 65 6.58 3.60 15.23
CA ASP A 65 7.33 4.85 15.44
C ASP A 65 8.60 4.94 14.59
N LYS A 66 9.33 3.81 14.46
CA LYS A 66 10.52 3.75 13.59
C LYS A 66 10.17 3.85 12.11
N LEU A 67 9.07 3.23 11.66
CA LEU A 67 8.57 3.37 10.29
C LEU A 67 8.11 4.80 9.99
N ARG A 68 7.41 5.43 10.94
CA ARG A 68 7.04 6.84 10.87
C ARG A 68 8.26 7.74 10.76
N THR A 69 9.28 7.50 11.58
CA THR A 69 10.56 8.23 11.52
C THR A 69 11.27 8.04 10.18
N LEU A 70 11.29 6.81 9.64
CA LEU A 70 11.86 6.52 8.32
C LEU A 70 11.12 7.32 7.23
N SER A 71 9.79 7.33 7.26
CA SER A 71 8.96 8.08 6.32
C SER A 71 9.26 9.59 6.40
N PHE A 72 9.24 10.19 7.59
CA PHE A 72 9.49 11.62 7.76
C PHE A 72 10.90 12.07 7.39
N LYS A 73 11.92 11.24 7.63
CA LYS A 73 13.30 11.55 7.23
C LYS A 73 13.48 11.54 5.72
N ASN A 74 12.68 10.77 4.99
CA ASN A 74 12.79 10.60 3.55
C ASN A 74 11.72 11.41 2.82
N ARG A 75 11.88 12.75 2.79
CA ARG A 75 10.93 13.72 2.20
C ARG A 75 10.66 13.58 0.69
N PHE A 76 11.24 12.59 0.04
CA PHE A 76 11.11 12.37 -1.39
C PHE A 76 10.03 11.35 -1.77
N LEU A 77 9.45 10.69 -0.77
CA LEU A 77 8.29 9.83 -0.91
C LEU A 77 7.37 10.02 0.31
N PHE A 78 6.10 9.69 0.13
CA PHE A 78 5.17 9.53 1.24
C PHE A 78 4.67 8.09 1.27
N VAL A 79 4.33 7.59 2.45
CA VAL A 79 3.75 6.26 2.61
C VAL A 79 2.23 6.39 2.65
N HIS A 80 1.53 5.62 1.83
CA HIS A 80 0.07 5.52 1.83
C HIS A 80 -0.40 4.44 2.81
N LYS A 81 0.20 3.25 2.74
CA LYS A 81 -0.14 2.11 3.59
C LYS A 81 1.06 1.19 3.71
N TRP A 82 0.99 0.24 4.63
CA TRP A 82 2.03 -0.77 4.81
C TRP A 82 1.43 -2.12 5.20
N LYS A 83 2.24 -3.18 5.07
CA LYS A 83 1.92 -4.53 5.56
C LYS A 83 3.18 -5.33 5.82
N PHE A 84 3.07 -6.40 6.59
CA PHE A 84 4.13 -7.42 6.62
C PHE A 84 4.30 -8.02 5.22
N GLY A 85 5.56 -8.15 4.80
CA GLY A 85 5.92 -8.70 3.51
C GLY A 85 5.68 -10.20 3.41
N PRO A 86 5.82 -10.77 2.20
CA PRO A 86 5.76 -12.22 1.99
C PRO A 86 6.88 -12.97 2.74
N ASN A 87 8.01 -12.30 3.00
CA ASN A 87 9.12 -12.86 3.76
C ASN A 87 8.93 -12.61 5.27
N PRO A 88 9.35 -13.55 6.15
CA PRO A 88 9.17 -13.43 7.60
C PRO A 88 9.79 -12.17 8.22
N ASP A 89 10.81 -11.60 7.60
CA ASP A 89 11.60 -10.47 8.06
C ASP A 89 11.51 -9.28 7.10
N GLU A 90 10.38 -9.11 6.42
CA GLU A 90 10.15 -8.02 5.48
C GLU A 90 8.89 -7.20 5.85
N ILE A 91 8.95 -5.90 5.59
CA ILE A 91 7.80 -4.98 5.60
C ILE A 91 7.70 -4.33 4.23
N THR A 92 6.50 -4.36 3.65
CA THR A 92 6.19 -3.66 2.41
C THR A 92 5.56 -2.30 2.72
N LEU A 93 6.20 -1.22 2.27
CA LEU A 93 5.67 0.14 2.27
C LEU A 93 5.14 0.48 0.88
N TYR A 94 3.88 0.91 0.82
CA TYR A 94 3.27 1.42 -0.41
C TYR A 94 3.45 2.94 -0.44
N ALA A 95 4.26 3.41 -1.38
CA ALA A 95 4.70 4.80 -1.44
C ALA A 95 4.14 5.56 -2.64
N TYR A 96 3.96 6.87 -2.48
CA TYR A 96 3.42 7.76 -3.50
C TYR A 96 4.18 9.10 -3.55
N ALA A 97 3.89 9.90 -4.57
CA ALA A 97 4.54 11.16 -4.92
C ALA A 97 6.07 11.03 -5.08
N ILE A 98 6.49 9.89 -5.63
CA ILE A 98 7.89 9.56 -5.83
C ILE A 98 8.43 10.41 -6.98
N LYS A 99 9.38 11.29 -6.66
CA LYS A 99 10.02 12.19 -7.65
C LYS A 99 11.19 11.54 -8.38
N ASN A 100 11.88 10.62 -7.74
CA ASN A 100 13.08 9.97 -8.28
C ASN A 100 13.12 8.49 -7.87
N GLU A 101 13.11 7.59 -8.85
CA GLU A 101 13.12 6.14 -8.61
C GLU A 101 14.42 5.67 -7.95
N SER A 102 15.57 6.33 -8.21
CA SER A 102 16.84 5.99 -7.57
C SER A 102 16.81 6.15 -6.04
N GLN A 103 15.90 6.99 -5.53
CA GLN A 103 15.71 7.16 -4.09
C GLN A 103 14.92 6.00 -3.49
N ILE A 104 13.99 5.40 -4.24
CA ILE A 104 13.36 4.14 -3.83
C ILE A 104 14.44 3.07 -3.72
N GLU A 105 15.26 2.92 -4.75
CA GLU A 105 16.33 1.91 -4.80
C GLU A 105 17.27 2.03 -3.60
N SER A 106 17.65 3.26 -3.21
CA SER A 106 18.50 3.50 -2.04
C SER A 106 17.88 3.08 -0.70
N LEU A 107 16.55 2.95 -0.64
CA LEU A 107 15.83 2.56 0.57
C LEU A 107 15.46 1.06 0.58
N GLN A 108 15.52 0.38 -0.56
CA GLN A 108 15.26 -1.06 -0.64
C GLN A 108 16.23 -1.83 0.27
N GLY A 109 15.70 -2.76 1.04
CA GLY A 109 16.49 -3.59 1.97
C GLY A 109 16.95 -2.87 3.25
N THR A 110 16.65 -1.58 3.42
CA THR A 110 16.97 -0.84 4.66
C THR A 110 16.39 -1.57 5.86
N ARG A 111 17.16 -1.69 6.94
CA ARG A 111 16.73 -2.41 8.15
C ARG A 111 16.02 -1.47 9.12
N VAL A 112 14.81 -1.84 9.52
CA VAL A 112 14.07 -1.25 10.63
C VAL A 112 13.80 -2.36 11.65
N GLN A 113 14.50 -2.30 12.79
CA GLN A 113 14.58 -3.44 13.73
C GLN A 113 15.00 -4.72 12.99
N ASN A 114 14.21 -5.78 13.11
CA ASN A 114 14.45 -7.08 12.51
C ASN A 114 13.82 -7.22 11.11
N TYR A 115 13.27 -6.15 10.55
CA TYR A 115 12.63 -6.15 9.24
C TYR A 115 13.47 -5.42 8.20
N SER A 116 13.57 -6.00 7.01
CA SER A 116 14.00 -5.32 5.79
C SER A 116 12.81 -4.57 5.18
N ILE A 117 13.06 -3.38 4.64
CA ILE A 117 12.04 -2.57 3.99
C ILE A 117 12.01 -2.87 2.50
N ARG A 118 10.82 -3.19 2.00
CA ARG A 118 10.50 -3.21 0.58
C ARG A 118 9.58 -2.05 0.26
N ILE A 119 9.95 -1.21 -0.69
CA ILE A 119 9.10 -0.10 -1.15
C ILE A 119 8.46 -0.47 -2.49
N VAL A 120 7.15 -0.27 -2.58
CA VAL A 120 6.36 -0.47 -3.79
C VAL A 120 5.65 0.84 -4.12
N ARG A 121 5.72 1.29 -5.36
CA ARG A 121 4.97 2.48 -5.80
C ARG A 121 3.48 2.17 -5.88
N ASP A 122 2.66 2.97 -5.21
CA ASP A 122 1.21 2.86 -5.21
C ASP A 122 0.61 3.75 -6.32
N THR A 123 0.72 3.28 -7.56
CA THR A 123 0.29 4.04 -8.75
C THR A 123 -1.22 4.26 -8.80
N GLU A 124 -1.99 3.32 -8.23
CA GLU A 124 -3.44 3.45 -8.14
C GLU A 124 -3.83 4.57 -7.18
N PHE A 125 -3.23 4.60 -5.99
CA PHE A 125 -3.41 5.70 -5.05
C PHE A 125 -2.99 7.04 -5.63
N GLU A 126 -1.83 7.13 -6.30
CA GLU A 126 -1.37 8.37 -6.96
C GLU A 126 -2.38 8.91 -7.97
N LYS A 127 -3.00 8.01 -8.75
CA LYS A 127 -4.03 8.39 -9.72
C LYS A 127 -5.29 8.88 -9.03
N ASN A 128 -5.74 8.17 -8.00
CA ASN A 128 -6.94 8.55 -7.23
C ASN A 128 -6.75 9.90 -6.53
N GLN A 129 -5.60 10.10 -5.87
CA GLN A 129 -5.26 11.37 -5.22
C GLN A 129 -5.22 12.53 -6.22
N ARG A 130 -4.69 12.33 -7.42
CA ARG A 130 -4.67 13.36 -8.48
C ARG A 130 -6.08 13.74 -8.92
N ASN A 131 -6.94 12.76 -9.15
CA ASN A 131 -8.33 13.00 -9.53
C ASN A 131 -9.10 13.72 -8.43
N LEU A 132 -8.91 13.30 -7.18
CA LEU A 132 -9.50 13.94 -6.00
C LEU A 132 -9.05 15.40 -5.90
N THR A 133 -7.75 15.66 -6.02
CA THR A 133 -7.19 17.03 -5.98
C THR A 133 -7.80 17.92 -7.06
N GLN A 134 -8.02 17.40 -8.27
CA GLN A 134 -8.70 18.14 -9.34
C GLN A 134 -10.15 18.49 -8.96
N LYS A 135 -10.91 17.54 -8.40
CA LYS A 135 -12.28 17.80 -7.92
C LYS A 135 -12.30 18.85 -6.81
N LEU A 136 -11.40 18.74 -5.83
CA LEU A 136 -11.29 19.70 -4.73
C LEU A 136 -10.90 21.09 -5.22
N THR A 137 -10.03 21.18 -6.24
CA THR A 137 -9.67 22.46 -6.87
C THR A 137 -10.89 23.12 -7.54
N LEU A 138 -11.73 22.35 -8.23
CA LEU A 138 -12.97 22.87 -8.82
C LEU A 138 -13.96 23.31 -7.74
N LEU A 139 -14.08 22.54 -6.66
CA LEU A 139 -14.93 22.87 -5.52
C LEU A 139 -14.47 24.15 -4.82
N GLN A 140 -13.15 24.35 -4.69
CA GLN A 140 -12.56 25.56 -4.11
C GLN A 140 -12.83 26.82 -4.94
N GLN A 141 -12.95 26.68 -6.26
CA GLN A 141 -13.27 27.79 -7.17
C GLN A 141 -14.74 28.22 -7.11
N ASP A 142 -15.62 27.40 -6.55
CA ASP A 142 -17.03 27.74 -6.39
C ASP A 142 -17.24 28.61 -5.14
N PRO A 143 -17.65 29.89 -5.30
CA PRO A 143 -17.81 30.81 -4.18
C PRO A 143 -18.91 30.39 -3.20
N GLY A 144 -19.83 29.49 -3.58
CA GLY A 144 -20.85 28.95 -2.68
C GLY A 144 -20.27 28.10 -1.55
N TYR A 145 -19.10 27.50 -1.77
CA TYR A 145 -18.44 26.67 -0.75
C TYR A 145 -17.51 27.44 0.17
N GLN A 146 -17.03 28.63 -0.25
CA GLN A 146 -16.10 29.46 0.51
C GLN A 146 -14.89 28.70 1.08
N ILE A 147 -14.35 27.75 0.31
CA ILE A 147 -13.15 27.00 0.70
C ILE A 147 -11.95 27.90 0.45
N ASP A 148 -11.17 28.15 1.49
CA ASP A 148 -9.90 28.87 1.37
C ASP A 148 -8.81 27.95 0.84
N HIS A 149 -8.64 26.79 1.48
CA HIS A 149 -7.69 25.75 1.09
C HIS A 149 -8.15 24.38 1.58
N PHE A 150 -7.47 23.33 1.10
CA PHE A 150 -7.73 21.96 1.52
C PHE A 150 -6.43 21.16 1.67
N TYR A 151 -6.49 20.11 2.49
CA TYR A 151 -5.43 19.11 2.62
C TYR A 151 -5.98 17.70 2.46
N THR A 152 -5.17 16.82 1.89
CA THR A 152 -5.39 15.37 1.94
C THR A 152 -4.45 14.79 2.99
N VAL A 153 -5.01 14.18 4.03
CA VAL A 153 -4.28 13.62 5.18
C VAL A 153 -4.33 12.10 5.14
N VAL A 154 -3.16 11.50 5.24
CA VAL A 154 -2.95 10.05 5.30
C VAL A 154 -2.09 9.75 6.52
N ASP A 155 -2.50 8.81 7.36
CA ASP A 155 -1.71 8.37 8.52
C ASP A 155 -1.53 6.83 8.51
N PRO A 156 -0.60 6.31 7.69
CA PRO A 156 -0.39 4.87 7.55
C PRO A 156 0.11 4.17 8.83
N PHE A 157 0.61 4.93 9.81
CA PHE A 157 1.24 4.38 11.02
C PHE A 157 0.49 4.72 12.31
N GLY A 158 -0.60 5.49 12.21
CA GLY A 158 -1.43 5.85 13.34
C GLY A 158 -2.60 4.90 13.54
N ASN A 159 -3.50 5.32 14.43
CA ASN A 159 -4.70 4.58 14.79
C ASN A 159 -5.92 4.98 13.94
N HIS A 160 -5.72 5.82 12.92
CA HIS A 160 -6.79 6.30 12.05
C HIS A 160 -6.85 5.44 10.79
N PRO A 161 -7.93 4.66 10.59
CA PRO A 161 -8.03 3.78 9.43
C PRO A 161 -8.45 4.51 8.15
N GLU A 162 -8.82 5.80 8.24
CA GLU A 162 -9.47 6.54 7.15
C GLU A 162 -8.58 7.67 6.63
N ASP A 163 -8.39 7.69 5.32
CA ASP A 163 -7.85 8.84 4.60
C ASP A 163 -8.84 10.01 4.68
N THR A 164 -8.33 11.22 4.97
CA THR A 164 -9.19 12.37 5.30
C THR A 164 -8.92 13.56 4.37
N ILE A 165 -9.98 14.22 3.93
CA ILE A 165 -9.93 15.54 3.30
C ILE A 165 -10.27 16.56 4.38
N GLU A 166 -9.35 17.48 4.64
CA GLU A 166 -9.61 18.65 5.47
C GLU A 166 -9.95 19.83 4.58
N LEU A 167 -11.18 20.33 4.66
CA LEU A 167 -11.65 21.52 3.96
C LEU A 167 -11.66 22.70 4.93
N TRP A 168 -10.80 23.69 4.71
CA TRP A 168 -10.75 24.90 5.51
C TRP A 168 -11.57 26.00 4.84
N VAL A 169 -12.62 26.47 5.51
CA VAL A 169 -13.60 27.40 4.95
C VAL A 169 -13.55 28.77 5.62
N VAL A 170 -13.70 29.84 4.83
CA VAL A 170 -13.72 31.23 5.32
C VAL A 170 -14.98 31.52 6.13
N ALA A 171 -16.13 30.99 5.68
CA ALA A 171 -17.37 31.02 6.44
C ALA A 171 -18.16 29.72 6.27
N SER A 172 -19.01 29.43 7.24
CA SER A 172 -19.93 28.29 7.19
C SER A 172 -21.10 28.59 6.25
N THR A 173 -21.20 27.85 5.14
CA THR A 173 -22.32 27.94 4.17
C THR A 173 -23.20 26.69 4.22
N PRO A 174 -24.45 26.72 3.73
CA PRO A 174 -25.24 25.51 3.55
C PRO A 174 -24.55 24.45 2.68
N GLU A 175 -23.79 24.88 1.67
CA GLU A 175 -23.09 24.03 0.70
C GLU A 175 -21.93 23.29 1.36
N ASN A 176 -21.05 23.99 2.08
CA ASN A 176 -19.91 23.34 2.73
C ASN A 176 -20.31 22.48 3.94
N ARG A 177 -21.34 22.88 4.71
CA ARG A 177 -21.85 22.04 5.82
C ARG A 177 -22.40 20.69 5.36
N LYS A 178 -22.97 20.62 4.15
CA LYS A 178 -23.44 19.35 3.58
C LYS A 178 -22.31 18.37 3.26
N LEU A 179 -21.09 18.87 3.09
CA LEU A 179 -19.92 18.03 2.81
C LEU A 179 -19.31 17.44 4.08
N ASP A 180 -19.52 18.06 5.25
CA ASP A 180 -18.92 17.57 6.48
C ASP A 180 -19.40 16.16 6.82
N ASN A 181 -18.46 15.29 7.22
CA ASN A 181 -18.68 13.87 7.46
C ASN A 181 -19.16 13.05 6.25
N THR A 182 -19.14 13.59 5.03
CA THR A 182 -19.41 12.80 3.82
C THR A 182 -18.16 12.05 3.36
N GLU A 183 -18.31 11.24 2.32
CA GLU A 183 -17.21 10.55 1.65
C GLU A 183 -17.06 11.09 0.23
N MET A 184 -15.83 11.35 -0.20
CA MET A 184 -15.49 11.74 -1.56
C MET A 184 -14.35 10.84 -2.07
N ASP A 185 -14.66 10.00 -3.05
CA ASP A 185 -13.70 9.05 -3.65
C ASP A 185 -13.00 8.13 -2.63
N GLY A 186 -13.71 7.70 -1.59
CA GLY A 186 -13.14 6.87 -0.52
C GLY A 186 -12.48 7.64 0.63
N TRP A 187 -12.48 8.97 0.58
CA TRP A 187 -11.89 9.83 1.61
C TRP A 187 -12.96 10.48 2.46
N LYS A 188 -12.75 10.50 3.78
CA LYS A 188 -13.66 11.16 4.72
C LYS A 188 -13.48 12.67 4.65
N VAL A 189 -14.56 13.41 4.42
CA VAL A 189 -14.52 14.88 4.40
C VAL A 189 -14.74 15.44 5.80
N ARG A 190 -13.89 16.39 6.20
CA ARG A 190 -13.98 17.16 7.43
C ARG A 190 -13.91 18.64 7.10
N VAL A 191 -14.89 19.41 7.56
CA VAL A 191 -14.95 20.86 7.32
C VAL A 191 -14.57 21.62 8.58
N TYR A 192 -13.58 22.49 8.45
CA TYR A 192 -13.06 23.31 9.53
C TYR A 192 -13.24 24.80 9.20
N PRO A 193 -13.75 25.61 10.15
CA PRO A 193 -13.69 27.05 9.98
C PRO A 193 -12.24 27.52 10.05
N MET A 194 -11.85 28.44 9.16
CA MET A 194 -10.68 29.26 9.41
C MET A 194 -10.90 30.00 10.73
N THR A 195 -10.10 29.71 11.75
CA THR A 195 -10.13 30.53 12.96
C THR A 195 -9.69 31.94 12.56
N PRO A 196 -10.44 33.01 12.90
CA PRO A 196 -9.92 34.35 12.67
C PRO A 196 -8.61 34.48 13.45
N LEU A 197 -7.56 34.98 12.78
CA LEU A 197 -6.40 35.51 13.49
C LEU A 197 -6.93 36.48 14.55
N PRO A 198 -6.49 36.39 15.83
CA PRO A 198 -6.94 37.35 16.83
C PRO A 198 -6.62 38.73 16.27
N ALA A 199 -7.67 39.56 16.12
CA ALA A 199 -7.50 40.95 15.73
C ALA A 199 -6.44 41.54 16.64
N GLU A 200 -5.36 42.08 16.06
CA GLU A 200 -4.39 42.85 16.83
C GLU A 200 -5.21 43.84 17.65
N SER A 201 -5.21 43.64 18.96
CA SER A 201 -5.88 44.51 19.90
C SER A 201 -5.49 45.93 19.55
N GLU A 202 -6.48 46.75 19.19
CA GLU A 202 -6.35 48.19 19.13
C GLU A 202 -5.62 48.62 20.41
N LYS A 203 -4.33 48.97 20.26
CA LYS A 203 -3.57 49.61 21.31
C LYS A 203 -4.17 51.00 21.46
N THR A 204 -5.07 51.15 22.42
CA THR A 204 -5.40 52.43 23.02
C THR A 204 -4.21 53.01 23.77
#